data_AF-A0A8S4DTU8-F1
#
_entry.id   AF-A0A8S4DTU8-F1
#
_cell.length_a   1.000
_cell.length_b   1.000
_cell.length_c   1.000
_cell.angle_alpha   90.00
_cell.angle_beta   90.00
_cell.angle_gamma   90.00
#
_symmetry.space_group_name_H-M   'P 1'
#
loop_
_entity.id
_entity.type
_entity.pdbx_description
1 polymer ?
#
loop_
_entity_poly.entity_id
_entity_poly.type
_entity_poly.pdbx_seq_one_letter_code
_entity_poly.pdbx_strand_id
1 'polypeptide(L)'
;MNEIKRNTYLEFNPNQLQEIRKQYGYEDVNVLRKTIDSIEDWISKQNHFVVRKFDRDYIERILMNSKGSVEKTKQKLDKLCTARLLIPEFLKNFNVKTEFDILFSMA
;
A
#
# COMPACT_ATOMS: atom_id res chain seq x y z
N MET A 1 0.28 10.66 6.94
CA MET A 1 0.97 11.42 5.87
C MET A 1 0.45 12.86 5.84
N ASN A 2 1.31 13.89 5.96
CA ASN A 2 0.85 15.29 5.91
C ASN A 2 1.10 15.94 4.55
N GLU A 3 2.07 15.44 3.77
CA GLU A 3 2.48 16.03 2.50
C GLU A 3 2.82 14.93 1.47
N ILE A 4 2.57 15.20 0.19
CA ILE A 4 2.97 14.32 -0.93
C ILE A 4 4.44 14.59 -1.25
N LYS A 5 5.27 13.55 -1.25
CA LYS A 5 6.68 13.67 -1.64
C LYS A 5 6.78 14.11 -3.10
N ARG A 6 7.54 15.18 -3.35
CA ARG A 6 7.80 15.68 -4.70
C ARG A 6 8.49 14.62 -5.54
N ASN A 7 8.12 14.55 -6.81
CA ASN A 7 8.67 13.62 -7.78
C ASN A 7 9.08 14.38 -9.05
N THR A 8 10.17 13.99 -9.69
CA THR A 8 10.67 14.62 -10.92
C THR A 8 9.71 14.44 -12.12
N TYR A 9 8.90 13.39 -12.09
CA TYR A 9 8.04 12.98 -13.21
C TYR A 9 6.56 13.29 -13.00
N LEU A 10 6.13 13.62 -11.78
CA LEU A 10 4.72 13.82 -11.45
C LEU A 10 4.52 15.17 -10.76
N GLU A 11 3.63 15.97 -11.34
CA GLU A 11 3.12 17.21 -10.74
C GLU A 11 1.88 16.90 -9.91
N PHE A 12 1.77 17.52 -8.73
CA PHE A 12 0.65 17.33 -7.81
C PHE A 12 0.04 18.68 -7.45
N ASN A 13 -1.29 18.71 -7.38
CA ASN A 13 -1.98 19.89 -6.87
C ASN A 13 -1.68 20.06 -5.37
N PRO A 14 -1.58 21.32 -4.87
CA PRO A 14 -1.26 21.57 -3.47
C PRO A 14 -2.26 20.93 -2.49
N ASN A 15 -3.53 20.81 -2.89
CA ASN A 15 -4.60 20.25 -2.06
C ASN A 15 -4.96 18.81 -2.44
N GLN A 16 -4.19 18.14 -3.31
CA GLN A 16 -4.57 16.84 -3.89
C GLN A 16 -4.85 15.77 -2.82
N LEU A 17 -4.04 15.75 -1.75
CA LEU A 17 -4.19 14.79 -0.67
C LEU A 17 -5.48 15.00 0.13
N GLN A 18 -5.87 16.26 0.36
CA GLN A 18 -7.12 16.60 1.06
C GLN A 18 -8.33 16.28 0.19
N GLU A 19 -8.27 16.58 -1.11
CA GLU A 19 -9.35 16.27 -2.06
C GLU A 19 -9.59 14.76 -2.17
N ILE A 20 -8.54 13.94 -2.25
CA ILE A 20 -8.67 12.47 -2.30
C ILE A 20 -9.30 11.94 -1.00
N ARG A 21 -8.86 12.44 0.16
CA ARG A 21 -9.44 12.03 1.45
C ARG A 21 -10.91 12.41 1.53
N LYS A 22 -11.26 13.64 1.15
CA LYS A 22 -12.63 14.14 1.09
C LYS A 22 -13.50 13.30 0.16
N GLN A 23 -13.00 12.96 -1.03
CA GLN A 23 -13.73 12.13 -2.01
C GLN A 23 -14.18 10.77 -1.45
N TYR A 24 -13.42 10.21 -0.50
CA TYR A 24 -13.75 8.92 0.12
C TYR A 24 -14.28 9.04 1.56
N GLY A 25 -14.69 10.23 2.00
CA GLY A 25 -15.33 10.44 3.31
C GLY A 25 -14.36 10.54 4.50
N TYR A 26 -13.09 10.83 4.25
CA TYR A 26 -12.03 10.97 5.26
C TYR A 26 -11.54 12.40 5.41
N GLU A 27 -12.44 13.39 5.29
CA GLU A 27 -12.12 14.80 5.52
C GLU A 27 -11.66 15.06 6.97
N ASP A 28 -12.27 14.36 7.94
CA ASP A 28 -11.83 14.39 9.33
C ASP A 28 -10.64 13.45 9.53
N VAL A 29 -9.50 14.04 9.85
CA VAL A 29 -8.24 13.34 10.14
C VAL A 29 -8.38 12.39 11.33
N ASN A 30 -9.24 12.68 12.31
CA ASN A 30 -9.46 11.79 13.44
C ASN A 30 -10.19 10.51 13.05
N VAL A 31 -11.19 10.62 12.16
CA VAL A 31 -11.88 9.46 11.59
C VAL A 31 -10.90 8.61 10.80
N LEU A 32 -10.07 9.22 9.95
CA LEU A 32 -9.03 8.52 9.20
C LEU A 32 -8.05 7.78 10.13
N ARG A 33 -7.57 8.44 11.18
CA ARG A 33 -6.64 7.84 12.15
C ARG A 33 -7.27 6.64 12.85
N LYS A 34 -8.50 6.77 13.35
CA LYS A 34 -9.24 5.66 13.97
C LYS A 34 -9.46 4.49 13.01
N THR A 35 -9.76 4.78 11.75
CA THR A 35 -9.89 3.73 10.73
C THR A 35 -8.56 3.00 10.50
N ILE A 36 -7.45 3.73 10.38
CA ILE A 36 -6.11 3.13 10.27
C ILE A 36 -5.78 2.31 11.52
N ASP A 37 -6.10 2.80 12.73
CA ASP A 37 -5.90 2.06 13.99
C ASP A 37 -6.67 0.73 13.97
N SER A 38 -7.92 0.74 13.49
CA SER A 38 -8.72 -0.48 13.39
C SER A 38 -8.13 -1.49 12.39
N ILE A 39 -7.47 -1.02 11.34
CA ILE A 39 -6.80 -1.86 10.36
C ILE A 39 -5.49 -2.42 10.96
N GLU A 40 -4.69 -1.61 11.64
CA GLU A 40 -3.48 -2.07 12.35
C GLU A 40 -3.80 -3.12 13.41
N ASP A 41 -4.84 -2.89 14.22
CA ASP A 41 -5.30 -3.86 15.21
C ASP A 41 -5.72 -5.18 14.54
N TRP A 42 -6.48 -5.11 13.45
CA TRP A 42 -6.85 -6.30 12.68
C TRP A 42 -5.62 -7.04 12.12
N ILE A 43 -4.65 -6.34 11.54
CA ILE A 43 -3.38 -6.91 11.04
C ILE A 43 -2.64 -7.62 12.17
N SER A 44 -2.55 -7.01 13.35
CA SER A 44 -1.83 -7.57 14.50
C SER A 44 -2.40 -8.91 14.98
N LYS A 45 -3.71 -9.10 14.79
CA LYS A 45 -4.46 -10.32 15.14
C LYS A 45 -4.36 -11.42 14.08
N GLN A 46 -3.87 -11.12 12.87
CA GLN A 46 -3.73 -12.12 11.81
C GLN A 46 -2.47 -12.98 12.03
N ASN A 47 -2.66 -14.24 12.41
CA ASN A 47 -1.54 -15.15 12.72
C ASN A 47 -0.73 -15.55 11.48
N HIS A 48 -1.37 -15.65 10.31
CA HIS A 48 -0.73 -16.03 9.05
C HIS A 48 0.11 -14.92 8.41
N PHE A 49 0.07 -13.69 8.96
CA PHE A 49 0.93 -12.61 8.50
C PHE A 49 2.31 -12.73 9.15
N VAL A 50 3.33 -12.84 8.30
CA VAL A 50 4.75 -12.78 8.69
C VAL A 50 5.11 -11.35 9.14
N VAL A 51 4.61 -10.35 8.40
CA VAL A 51 4.78 -8.93 8.74
C VAL A 51 3.47 -8.41 9.34
N ARG A 52 3.50 -8.05 10.62
CA ARG A 52 2.31 -7.59 11.38
C ARG A 52 2.31 -6.10 11.71
N LYS A 53 3.32 -5.38 11.25
CA LYS A 53 3.43 -3.93 11.38
C LYS A 53 3.78 -3.35 10.02
N PHE A 54 2.88 -2.51 9.52
CA PHE A 54 3.09 -1.77 8.29
C PHE A 54 3.22 -0.30 8.62
N ASP A 55 3.89 0.44 7.74
CA ASP A 55 3.90 1.89 7.84
C ASP A 55 2.46 2.44 7.71
N ARG A 56 2.10 3.42 8.54
CA ARG A 56 0.74 3.96 8.55
C ARG A 56 0.39 4.67 7.25
N ASP A 57 1.35 5.33 6.62
CA ASP A 57 1.15 5.97 5.33
C ASP A 57 0.97 4.92 4.21
N TYR A 58 1.54 3.72 4.39
CA TYR A 58 1.29 2.59 3.50
C TYR A 58 -0.15 2.06 3.65
N ILE A 59 -0.64 1.89 4.88
CA ILE A 59 -2.04 1.48 5.14
C ILE A 59 -3.01 2.51 4.56
N GLU A 60 -2.76 3.81 4.79
CA GLU A 60 -3.57 4.90 4.24
C GLU A 60 -3.64 4.82 2.70
N ARG A 61 -2.51 4.60 2.03
CA ARG A 61 -2.46 4.44 0.56
C ARG A 61 -3.29 3.26 0.07
N ILE A 62 -3.25 2.11 0.75
CA ILE A 62 -4.10 0.96 0.37
C ILE A 62 -5.58 1.28 0.60
N LEU A 63 -5.90 2.00 1.68
CA LEU A 63 -7.27 2.45 1.97
C LEU A 63 -7.81 3.37 0.87
N MET A 64 -7.04 4.38 0.45
CA MET A 64 -7.41 5.27 -0.64
C MET A 64 -7.56 4.50 -1.97
N ASN A 65 -6.63 3.59 -2.28
CA ASN A 65 -6.72 2.69 -3.44
C ASN A 65 -7.90 1.71 -3.37
N SER A 66 -8.52 1.55 -2.19
CA SER A 66 -9.70 0.72 -1.96
C SER A 66 -10.98 1.56 -1.88
N LYS A 67 -10.92 2.82 -2.35
CA LYS A 67 -12.01 3.79 -2.33
C LYS A 67 -12.57 4.01 -0.92
N GLY A 68 -11.71 3.94 0.09
CA GLY A 68 -12.09 4.12 1.48
C GLY A 68 -12.73 2.91 2.18
N SER A 69 -12.90 1.77 1.49
CA SER A 69 -13.50 0.57 2.09
C SER A 69 -12.49 -0.20 2.94
N VAL A 70 -12.82 -0.42 4.21
CA VAL A 70 -12.00 -1.17 5.17
C VAL A 70 -11.92 -2.64 4.77
N GLU A 71 -13.03 -3.26 4.38
CA GLU A 71 -13.11 -4.68 4.01
C GLU A 71 -12.27 -4.97 2.77
N LYS A 72 -12.36 -4.11 1.74
CA LYS A 72 -11.52 -4.23 0.54
C LYS A 72 -10.04 -4.02 0.87
N THR A 73 -9.74 -3.12 1.81
CA THR A 73 -8.36 -2.89 2.28
C THR A 73 -7.80 -4.13 2.97
N LYS A 74 -8.57 -4.74 3.88
CA LYS A 74 -8.22 -6.01 4.54
C LYS A 74 -8.00 -7.13 3.52
N GLN A 75 -8.90 -7.28 2.54
CA GLN A 75 -8.76 -8.28 1.48
C GLN A 75 -7.50 -8.07 0.62
N LYS A 76 -7.14 -6.82 0.29
CA LYS A 76 -5.90 -6.52 -0.45
C LYS A 76 -4.66 -6.85 0.36
N LEU A 77 -4.62 -6.47 1.64
CA LEU A 77 -3.51 -6.77 2.55
C LEU A 77 -3.32 -8.28 2.71
N ASP A 78 -4.42 -9.01 2.88
CA ASP A 78 -4.43 -10.47 2.99
C ASP A 78 -3.88 -11.14 1.73
N LYS A 79 -4.37 -10.74 0.56
CA LYS A 79 -3.87 -11.23 -0.74
C LYS A 79 -2.39 -10.91 -0.94
N LEU A 80 -1.94 -9.73 -0.53
CA LEU A 80 -0.52 -9.33 -0.65
C LEU A 80 0.39 -10.20 0.23
N CYS A 81 -0.03 -10.48 1.47
CA CYS A 81 0.71 -11.37 2.35
C CYS A 81 0.70 -12.82 1.84
N THR A 82 -0.45 -13.29 1.35
CA THR A 82 -0.59 -14.62 0.75
C THR A 82 0.26 -14.77 -0.52
N ALA A 83 0.29 -13.77 -1.39
CA ALA A 83 1.11 -13.79 -2.61
C ALA A 83 2.60 -13.93 -2.28
N ARG A 84 3.09 -13.24 -1.24
CA ARG A 84 4.48 -13.40 -0.77
C ARG A 84 4.82 -14.84 -0.37
N LEU A 85 3.84 -15.60 0.10
CA LEU A 85 4.01 -17.01 0.47
C LEU A 85 3.87 -17.96 -0.72
N LEU A 86 2.88 -17.73 -1.59
CA LEU A 86 2.53 -18.66 -2.67
C LEU A 86 3.43 -18.55 -3.90
N ILE A 87 3.93 -17.34 -4.20
CA ILE A 87 4.76 -17.07 -5.37
C ILE A 87 6.06 -16.36 -4.98
N PRO A 88 6.84 -16.94 -4.03
CA PRO A 88 8.05 -16.30 -3.52
C PRO A 88 9.07 -16.08 -4.63
N GLU A 89 9.09 -16.93 -5.67
CA GLU A 89 9.97 -16.83 -6.83
C GLU A 89 9.85 -15.50 -7.57
N PHE A 90 8.66 -14.90 -7.66
CA PHE A 90 8.47 -13.61 -8.32
C PHE A 90 8.81 -12.40 -7.43
N LEU A 91 9.05 -12.63 -6.14
CA LEU A 91 9.27 -11.60 -5.13
C LEU A 91 10.66 -11.69 -4.51
N LYS A 92 11.55 -12.48 -5.12
CA LYS A 92 12.98 -12.53 -4.78
C LYS A 92 13.67 -11.23 -5.17
N ASN A 93 14.82 -10.98 -4.55
CA ASN A 93 15.69 -9.90 -4.99
C ASN A 93 16.34 -10.32 -6.30
N PHE A 94 15.89 -9.71 -7.40
CA PHE A 94 16.48 -9.90 -8.72
C PHE A 94 17.47 -8.80 -9.03
N ASN A 95 18.64 -9.17 -9.55
CA ASN A 95 19.51 -8.22 -10.22
C ASN A 95 19.12 -8.13 -11.70
N VAL A 96 18.41 -7.05 -12.04
CA VAL A 96 17.90 -6.80 -13.40
C VAL A 96 19.01 -6.88 -14.47
N LYS A 97 20.23 -6.46 -14.13
CA LYS A 97 21.36 -6.38 -15.07
C LYS A 97 22.09 -7.70 -15.31
N THR A 98 21.82 -8.74 -14.53
CA THR A 98 22.55 -10.01 -14.65
C THR A 98 21.60 -11.19 -14.82
N GLU A 99 20.42 -11.12 -14.21
CA GLU A 99 19.45 -12.22 -14.22
C GLU A 99 18.51 -12.17 -15.42
N PHE A 100 18.47 -11.05 -16.15
CA PHE A 100 17.64 -10.88 -17.35
C PHE A 100 18.45 -10.58 -18.61
N ASP A 101 19.77 -10.85 -18.61
CA ASP A 101 20.65 -10.62 -19.78
C ASP A 101 20.15 -11.32 -21.04
N ILE A 102 19.62 -12.53 -20.90
CA ILE A 102 19.05 -13.30 -22.01
C ILE A 102 17.89 -12.52 -22.67
N LEU A 103 17.04 -11.89 -21.85
CA LEU A 103 15.87 -11.11 -22.29
C LEU A 103 16.30 -9.82 -23.03
N PHE A 104 17.37 -9.16 -22.55
CA PHE A 104 17.90 -7.97 -23.19
C PHE A 104 18.79 -8.27 -24.41
N SER A 105 19.34 -9.49 -24.53
CA SER A 105 20.12 -9.92 -25.70
C SER A 105 19.26 -10.31 -26.91
N MET A 106 17.96 -10.52 -26.69
CA MET A 106 16.98 -10.84 -27.74
C MET A 106 16.27 -9.60 -28.32
N ALA A 107 16.54 -8.41 -27.78
CA ALA A 107 16.01 -7.13 -28.25
C ALA A 107 17.05 -6.36 -29.07
#